data_AF-A0A920F538-F1
#
_entry.id   AF-A0A920F538-F1
#
_cell.length_a   1.000
_cell.length_b   1.000
_cell.length_c   1.000
_cell.angle_alpha   90.00
_cell.angle_beta   90.00
_cell.angle_gamma   90.00
#
_symmetry.space_group_name_H-M   'P 1'
#
loop_
_entity.id
_entity.type
_entity.pdbx_description
1 polymer ?
#
loop_
_entity_poly.entity_id
_entity_poly.type
_entity_poly.pdbx_seq_one_letter_code
_entity_poly.pdbx_strand_id
1 'polypeptide(L)' 'MNIQNKIKEKIDQENIPFASFAVTNEHETVLLEHYGNQLEGEDKPPSNSTLYRIASMTKPIVTFAAL' A
#
# COMPACT_ATOMS: atom_id res chain seq x y z
N MET A 1 -5.04 -18.40 9.84
CA MET A 1 -3.99 -17.87 8.95
C MET A 1 -4.06 -16.36 8.99
N ASN A 2 -3.01 -15.65 9.42
CA ASN A 2 -3.04 -14.19 9.54
C ASN A 2 -2.74 -13.55 8.17
N ILE A 3 -3.71 -12.83 7.60
CA ILE A 3 -3.60 -12.19 6.28
C ILE A 3 -2.46 -11.17 6.22
N GLN A 4 -2.16 -10.49 7.33
CA GLN A 4 -1.06 -9.51 7.41
C GLN A 4 0.29 -10.19 7.14
N ASN A 5 0.53 -11.34 7.77
CA ASN A 5 1.78 -12.08 7.60
C ASN A 5 1.96 -12.55 6.17
N LYS A 6 0.89 -13.05 5.55
CA LYS A 6 0.93 -13.53 4.16
C LYS A 6 1.19 -12.39 3.16
N ILE A 7 0.66 -11.19 3.42
CA ILE A 7 0.96 -10.01 2.60
C ILE A 7 2.45 -9.63 2.76
N LYS A 8 2.96 -9.57 3.99
CA LYS A 8 4.37 -9.24 4.26
C LYS A 8 5.33 -10.24 3.61
N GLU A 9 5.08 -11.54 3.78
CA GLU A 9 5.84 -12.62 3.12
C GLU A 9 5.88 -12.45 1.60
N LYS A 10 4.76 -12.03 0.99
CA LYS A 10 4.72 -11.84 -0.46
C LYS A 10 5.46 -10.59 -0.91
N ILE A 11 5.38 -9.50 -0.15
CA ILE A 11 6.13 -8.26 -0.39
C ILE A 11 7.64 -8.56 -0.36
N ASP A 12 8.09 -9.33 0.63
CA ASP A 12 9.49 -9.77 0.75
C ASP A 12 9.92 -10.64 -0.42
N GLN A 13 9.12 -11.64 -0.80
CA GLN A 13 9.41 -12.54 -1.93
C GLN A 13 9.59 -11.79 -3.26
N GLU A 14 8.85 -10.70 -3.45
CA GLU A 14 8.91 -9.88 -4.67
C GLU A 14 9.97 -8.77 -4.61
N ASN A 15 10.77 -8.71 -3.53
CA ASN A 15 11.78 -7.67 -3.29
C ASN A 15 11.20 -6.25 -3.36
N ILE A 16 9.99 -6.05 -2.85
CA ILE A 16 9.36 -4.73 -2.78
C ILE A 16 9.89 -4.03 -1.52
N PRO A 17 10.62 -2.90 -1.63
CA PRO A 17 11.31 -2.30 -0.48
C PRO A 17 10.37 -1.78 0.61
N PHE A 18 9.21 -1.26 0.21
CA PHE A 18 8.17 -0.81 1.11
C PHE A 18 6.82 -0.73 0.41
N ALA A 19 5.75 -0.86 1.19
CA ALA A 19 4.38 -0.73 0.71
C ALA A 19 3.45 -0.22 1.81
N SER A 20 2.36 0.42 1.39
CA SER A 20 1.19 0.69 2.24
C SER A 20 0.01 -0.07 1.65
N PHE A 21 -0.74 -0.76 2.49
CA PHE A 21 -1.92 -1.51 2.03
C PHE A 21 -3.09 -1.34 2.99
N ALA A 22 -4.28 -1.32 2.41
CA ALA A 22 -5.52 -1.24 3.14
C ALA A 22 -6.54 -2.23 2.57
N VAL A 23 -7.39 -2.77 3.45
CA VAL A 23 -8.56 -3.56 3.09
C VAL A 23 -9.78 -2.83 3.65
N THR A 24 -10.73 -2.54 2.78
CA THR A 24 -11.95 -1.79 3.12
C THR A 24 -13.18 -2.60 2.73
N ASN A 25 -14.27 -2.42 3.48
CA ASN A 25 -15.61 -2.85 3.08
C ASN A 25 -16.48 -1.62 2.79
N GLU A 26 -17.79 -1.79 2.64
CA GLU A 26 -18.73 -0.69 2.34
C GLU A 26 -18.87 0.33 3.48
N HIS A 27 -18.42 0.00 4.69
CA HIS A 27 -18.64 0.79 5.91
C HIS A 27 -17.34 1.33 6.52
N GLU A 28 -16.25 0.58 6.45
CA GLU A 28 -15.02 0.88 7.17
C GLU A 28 -13.76 0.28 6.54
N THR A 29 -12.61 0.78 7.00
CA THR A 29 -11.30 0.17 6.76
C THR A 29 -11.04 -0.88 7.83
N VAL A 30 -11.03 -2.16 7.43
CA VAL A 30 -10.83 -3.30 8.35
C VAL A 30 -9.35 -3.59 8.60
N LEU A 31 -8.47 -3.11 7.72
CA LEU A 31 -7.02 -3.26 7.83
C LEU A 31 -6.33 -2.07 7.17
N LEU A 32 -5.36 -1.47 7.85
CA LEU A 32 -4.46 -0.47 7.29
C LEU A 32 -3.08 -0.69 7.89
N GLU A 33 -2.09 -0.92 7.04
CA GLU A 33 -0.74 -1.27 7.46
C GLU A 33 0.31 -0.67 6.54
N HIS A 34 1.49 -0.47 7.10
CA HIS A 34 2.71 -0.07 6.39
C HIS A 34 3.79 -1.13 6.60
N TYR A 35 4.59 -1.36 5.57
CA TYR A 35 5.67 -2.33 5.63
C TYR A 35 6.92 -1.84 4.91
N GLY A 36 8.07 -2.25 5.40
CA GLY A 36 9.39 -1.93 4.84
C GLY A 36 9.84 -0.51 5.16
N ASN A 37 10.91 -0.07 4.49
CA ASN A 37 11.54 1.23 4.69
C ASN A 37 11.68 1.99 3.38
N GLN A 38 11.40 3.30 3.43
CA GLN A 38 11.43 4.17 2.25
C GLN A 38 12.85 4.39 1.70
N LEU A 39 13.85 4.31 2.57
CA LEU A 39 15.26 4.49 2.24
C LEU A 39 16.04 3.27 2.74
N GLU A 40 16.88 2.72 1.87
CA GLU A 40 17.72 1.58 2.21
C GLU A 40 18.71 1.97 3.30
N GLY A 41 18.77 1.18 4.38
CA GLY A 41 19.63 1.45 5.54
C GLY A 41 19.08 2.48 6.54
N GLU A 42 17.88 3.03 6.32
CA GLU A 42 17.21 3.91 7.30
C GLU A 42 15.95 3.25 7.86
N ASP A 43 15.68 3.44 9.15
CA ASP A 43 14.41 3.07 9.78
C ASP A 43 13.36 4.17 9.54
N LYS A 44 12.93 4.28 8.29
CA LYS A 44 11.90 5.22 7.85
C LYS A 44 10.76 4.45 7.18
N PRO A 45 9.87 3.84 7.96
CA PRO A 45 8.71 3.17 7.40
C PRO A 45 7.76 4.17 6.71
N PRO A 46 6.90 3.69 5.80
CA PRO A 46 5.78 4.48 5.29
C PRO A 46 4.84 4.89 6.42
N SER A 47 4.11 5.97 6.15
CA SER A 47 3.10 6.54 7.03
C SER A 47 1.82 6.84 6.24
N ASN A 48 0.74 7.18 6.94
CA ASN A 48 -0.51 7.63 6.34
C ASN A 48 -0.37 8.86 5.42
N SER A 49 0.72 9.62 5.53
CA SER A 49 1.01 10.78 4.67
C SER A 49 1.99 10.48 3.53
N THR A 50 2.48 9.25 3.42
CA THR A 50 3.41 8.85 2.36
C THR A 50 2.70 8.84 1.01
N LEU A 51 3.28 9.56 0.03
CA LEU A 51 2.71 9.69 -1.31
C LEU A 51 3.39 8.74 -2.28
N TYR A 52 2.58 8.04 -3.08
CA TYR A 52 3.03 7.13 -4.12
C TYR A 52 2.66 7.67 -5.50
N ARG A 53 3.55 7.45 -6.48
CA ARG A 53 3.18 7.62 -7.89
C ARG A 53 2.35 6.41 -8.32
N ILE A 54 1.03 6.56 -8.37
CA ILE A 54 0.09 5.45 -8.61
C ILE A 54 -0.03 5.00 -10.09
N ALA A 55 0.82 5.53 -10.97
CA ALA A 55 0.90 5.17 -12.38
C ALA A 55 -0.47 5.09 -13.08
N SER A 56 -0.83 3.91 -13.61
CA SER A 56 -2.07 3.70 -14.38
C SER A 56 -3.36 3.70 -13.54
N MET A 57 -3.27 3.69 -12.20
CA MET A 57 -4.45 3.81 -11.34
C MET A 57 -5.11 5.19 -11.40
N THR A 58 -4.45 6.17 -12.03
CA THR A 58 -5.06 7.47 -12.33
C THR A 58 -6.15 7.38 -13.41
N LYS A 59 -6.14 6.36 -14.27
CA LYS A 59 -7.08 6.24 -15.40
C LYS A 59 -8.55 6.08 -14.96
N PRO A 60 -8.90 5.21 -14.00
CA PRO A 60 -10.25 5.16 -13.46
C PRO A 60 -10.71 6.48 -12.84
N ILE A 61 -9.83 7.21 -12.14
CA ILE A 61 -10.15 8.51 -11.53
C ILE A 61 -10.50 9.54 -12.60
N VAL A 62 -9.69 9.63 -13.66
CA VAL A 62 -9.95 10.54 -14.79
C VAL A 62 -11.23 10.15 -15.53
N THR A 63 -11.48 8.85 -15.70
CA THR A 63 -12.72 8.35 -16.32
C THR A 63 -13.94 8.78 -15.51
N PHE A 64 -13.89 8.62 -14.18
CA PHE A 64 -14.97 9.06 -13.29
C PHE A 64 -15.19 10.58 -13.34
N ALA A 65 -14.12 11.38 -13.39
CA ALA A 65 -14.23 12.83 -13.47
C ALA A 65 -14.79 13.35 -14.81
N ALA A 66 -14.75 12.52 -15.86
CA ALA A 66 -15.30 12.84 -17.17
C ALA A 66 -16.77 12.42 -17.34
N LEU A 67 -17.34 11.70 -16.37
CA LEU A 67 -18.77 11.36 -16.30
C LEU A 67 -19.57 12.51 -15.67
#